data_AF-A0A5K0W9Q6-F1
#
_entry.id   AF-A0A5K0W9Q6-F1
#
_cell.length_a   1.000
_cell.length_b   1.000
_cell.length_c   1.000
_cell.angle_alpha   90.00
_cell.angle_beta   90.00
_cell.angle_gamma   90.00
#
_symmetry.space_group_name_H-M   'P 1'
#
loop_
_entity.id
_entity.type
_entity.pdbx_description
1 polymer ?
#
loop_
_entity_poly.entity_id
_entity_poly.type
_entity_poly.pdbx_seq_one_letter_code
_entity_poly.pdbx_strand_id
1 'polypeptide(L)' 'NVRLQKLSNYLRLIHELSAVMSLDFLKIITEVHPSLGDSTNSQPKSISNETLARLAGSAHSLTQLKQERLQK' A
#
# COMPACT_ATOMS: atom_id res chain seq x y z
N ASN A 1 -10.33 -11.10 12.10
CA ASN A 1 -10.40 -10.52 10.73
C ASN A 1 -9.08 -10.69 9.98
N VAL A 2 -8.85 -11.83 9.34
CA VAL A 2 -7.60 -12.13 8.61
C VAL A 2 -7.33 -11.13 7.47
N ARG A 3 -8.39 -10.60 6.84
CA ARG A 3 -8.29 -9.57 5.78
C ARG A 3 -7.70 -8.24 6.27
N LEU A 4 -8.14 -7.77 7.44
CA LEU A 4 -7.60 -6.55 8.05
C LEU A 4 -6.13 -6.70 8.42
N GLN A 5 -5.72 -7.88 8.93
CA GLN A 5 -4.31 -8.14 9.23
C GLN A 5 -3.45 -8.12 7.97
N LYS A 6 -3.89 -8.76 6.88
CA LYS A 6 -3.16 -8.69 5.60
C LYS A 6 -3.03 -7.25 5.10
N LEU A 7 -4.11 -6.48 5.13
CA LEU A 7 -4.09 -5.07 4.74
C LEU A 7 -3.12 -4.26 5.59
N SER A 8 -3.15 -4.43 6.92
CA SER A 8 -2.21 -3.76 7.83
C SER A 8 -0.76 -4.12 7.54
N ASN A 9 -0.48 -5.40 7.24
CA ASN A 9 0.86 -5.83 6.85
C ASN A 9 1.32 -5.18 5.54
N TYR A 10 0.45 -5.11 4.53
CA TYR A 10 0.78 -4.45 3.26
C TYR A 10 0.97 -2.94 3.44
N LEU A 11 0.13 -2.26 4.24
CA LEU A 11 0.30 -0.83 4.55
C LEU A 11 1.63 -0.58 5.26
N ARG A 12 1.99 -1.41 6.23
CA ARG A 12 3.29 -1.34 6.91
C ARG A 12 4.44 -1.52 5.91
N LEU A 13 4.37 -2.54 5.06
CA LEU A 13 5.40 -2.81 4.05
C LEU A 13 5.55 -1.62 3.07
N ILE A 14 4.44 -1.11 2.56
CA ILE A 14 4.42 0.06 1.67
C ILE A 14 5.01 1.27 2.40
N HIS A 15 4.63 1.51 3.65
CA HIS A 15 5.18 2.62 4.43
C HIS A 15 6.70 2.51 4.60
N GLU A 16 7.22 1.33 4.94
CA GLU A 16 8.66 1.08 5.05
C GLU A 16 9.38 1.25 3.70
N LEU A 17 8.84 0.68 2.63
CA LEU A 17 9.41 0.83 1.29
C LEU A 17 9.38 2.29 0.83
N SER A 18 8.27 2.99 1.04
CA SER A 18 8.13 4.41 0.74
C SER A 18 9.11 5.27 1.52
N ALA A 19 9.33 4.98 2.81
CA ALA A 19 10.32 5.68 3.62
C ALA A 19 11.74 5.46 3.11
N VAL A 20 12.09 4.23 2.72
CA VAL A 20 13.42 3.90 2.17
C VAL A 20 13.63 4.51 0.79
N MET A 21 12.59 4.61 -0.03
CA MET A 21 12.69 5.13 -1.40
C MET A 21 12.41 6.64 -1.51
N SER A 22 12.11 7.31 -0.39
CA SER A 22 11.63 8.69 -0.31
C SER A 22 10.41 8.95 -1.19
N LEU A 23 9.41 8.08 -1.12
CA LEU A 23 8.14 8.17 -1.86
C LEU A 23 6.99 8.58 -0.93
N ASP A 24 5.99 9.28 -1.49
CA ASP A 24 4.79 9.67 -0.76
C ASP A 24 3.88 8.46 -0.50
N PHE A 25 3.87 7.99 0.75
CA PHE A 25 2.98 6.92 1.20
C PHE A 25 1.51 7.22 0.88
N LEU A 26 1.07 8.45 1.19
CA LEU A 26 -0.30 8.92 0.95
C LEU A 26 -0.68 8.89 -0.53
N LYS A 27 0.26 9.23 -1.41
CA LYS A 27 0.07 9.16 -2.87
C LYS A 27 -0.11 7.72 -3.34
N ILE A 28 0.67 6.78 -2.79
CA ILE A 28 0.60 5.37 -3.17
C ILE A 28 -0.73 4.74 -2.72
N ILE A 29 -1.17 4.98 -1.49
CA ILE A 29 -2.47 4.46 -1.02
C ILE A 29 -3.67 5.15 -1.66
N THR A 30 -3.59 6.44 -1.99
CA THR A 30 -4.67 7.10 -2.79
C THR A 30 -4.75 6.56 -4.21
N GLU A 31 -3.61 6.18 -4.82
CA GLU A 31 -3.57 5.50 -6.12
C GLU A 31 -4.18 4.08 -6.06
N VAL A 32 -3.97 3.37 -4.95
CA VAL A 32 -4.62 2.06 -4.69
C VAL A 32 -6.13 2.23 -4.56
N HIS A 33 -6.56 3.11 -3.65
CA HIS A 33 -7.97 3.45 -3.49
C HIS A 33 -8.11 4.76 -2.72
N PRO A 34 -8.86 5.76 -3.21
CA PRO A 34 -9.01 7.05 -2.55
C PRO A 34 -9.58 6.91 -1.12
N SER A 35 -10.39 5.88 -0.83
CA SER A 35 -10.88 5.62 0.52
C SER A 35 -9.82 5.15 1.53
N LEU A 36 -8.59 4.83 1.10
CA LEU A 36 -7.48 4.51 2.01
C LEU A 36 -6.70 5.77 2.39
N GLY A 37 -6.65 6.77 1.50
CA GLY A 37 -6.04 8.07 1.78
C GLY A 37 -6.99 9.03 2.50
N ASP A 38 -8.30 8.88 2.28
CA ASP A 38 -9.31 9.63 2.98
C ASP A 38 -9.62 8.99 4.34
N SER A 39 -8.74 9.24 5.32
CA SER A 39 -8.88 8.76 6.70
C SER A 39 -10.12 9.30 7.43
N THR A 40 -10.88 10.19 6.80
CA THR A 40 -12.09 10.81 7.37
C THR A 40 -13.28 9.86 7.42
N ASN A 41 -13.32 8.84 6.55
CA ASN A 41 -14.29 7.75 6.65
C ASN A 41 -13.66 6.57 7.39
N SER A 42 -13.61 6.73 8.71
CA SER A 42 -13.31 5.70 9.70
C SER A 42 -13.85 4.33 9.28
N GLN A 43 -12.92 3.41 9.06
CA GLN A 43 -13.08 2.06 8.51
C GLN A 43 -13.40 1.97 7.00
N PRO A 44 -12.56 1.28 6.20
CA PRO A 44 -13.01 0.74 4.92
C PRO A 44 -14.19 -0.20 5.20
N LYS A 45 -15.42 0.30 5.05
CA LYS A 45 -16.69 -0.41 5.26
C LYS A 45 -16.79 -1.70 4.45
N SER A 46 -15.96 -1.85 3.42
CA SER A 46 -15.66 -3.12 2.76
C SER A 46 -14.22 -3.11 2.27
N ILE A 47 -13.32 -3.83 2.94
CA ILE A 47 -12.03 -4.21 2.32
C ILE A 47 -12.37 -5.28 1.30
N SER A 48 -12.68 -4.87 0.07
CA SER A 48 -12.92 -5.79 -1.05
C SER A 48 -11.63 -6.51 -1.42
N ASN A 49 -11.74 -7.71 -1.99
CA ASN A 49 -10.56 -8.43 -2.51
C ASN A 49 -9.78 -7.57 -3.52
N GLU A 50 -10.49 -6.70 -4.24
CA GLU A 50 -9.90 -5.73 -5.16
C GLU A 50 -8.96 -4.74 -4.45
N THR A 51 -9.37 -4.16 -3.31
CA THR A 51 -8.52 -3.25 -2.53
C THR A 51 -7.25 -3.95 -2.04
N LEU A 52 -7.39 -5.21 -1.61
CA LEU A 52 -6.24 -6.01 -1.17
C LEU A 52 -5.30 -6.33 -2.35
N ALA A 53 -5.85 -6.67 -3.52
CA ALA A 53 -5.07 -6.96 -4.71
C ALA A 53 -4.32 -5.72 -5.24
N ARG A 54 -4.97 -4.55 -5.28
CA ARG A 54 -4.33 -3.29 -5.66
C ARG A 54 -3.21 -2.92 -4.70
N LEU A 55 -3.45 -3.05 -3.39
CA LEU A 55 -2.43 -2.78 -2.36
C LEU A 55 -1.23 -3.72 -2.49
N ALA A 56 -1.47 -5.02 -2.73
CA ALA A 56 -0.43 -5.99 -3.00
C ALA A 56 0.34 -5.66 -4.29
N GLY A 57 -0.35 -5.19 -5.33
CA GLY A 57 0.25 -4.69 -6.57
C GLY A 57 1.20 -3.52 -6.32
N SER A 58 0.77 -2.49 -5.61
CA SER A 58 1.63 -1.34 -5.27
C SER A 58 2.83 -1.75 -4.40
N ALA A 59 2.63 -2.62 -3.41
CA ALA A 59 3.72 -3.19 -2.61
C ALA A 59 4.76 -3.93 -3.49
N HIS A 60 4.29 -4.70 -4.47
CA HIS A 60 5.14 -5.41 -5.41
C HIS A 60 5.90 -4.43 -6.31
N SER A 61 5.23 -3.44 -6.88
CA SER A 61 5.86 -2.40 -7.71
C SER A 61 6.95 -1.64 -6.98
N LEU A 62 6.72 -1.28 -5.71
CA LEU A 62 7.75 -0.64 -4.87
C LEU A 62 8.95 -1.55 -4.62
N THR A 63 8.69 -2.83 -4.37
CA THR A 63 9.76 -3.83 -4.18
C THR A 63 10.58 -4.02 -5.44
N GLN A 64 9.93 -4.07 -6.61
CA GLN A 64 10.59 -4.14 -7.92
C GLN A 64 11.43 -2.88 -8.17
N LEU A 65 10.86 -1.69 -7.95
CA LEU A 65 11.57 -0.42 -8.11
C LEU A 65 12.81 -0.34 -7.19
N LYS A 66 12.71 -0.88 -5.96
CA LYS A 66 13.84 -1.00 -5.03
C LYS A 66 14.91 -1.95 -5.57
N GLN A 67 14.51 -3.10 -6.11
CA GLN A 67 15.44 -4.07 -6.71
C GLN A 67 16.15 -3.49 -7.94
N GLU A 68 15.43 -2.80 -8.83
CA GLU A 68 16.01 -2.14 -10.00
C GLU A 68 17.05 -1.08 -9.61
N ARG A 69 16.79 -0.29 -8.55
CA ARG A 69 17.75 0.69 -8.03
C ARG A 69 18.99 0.06 -7.40
N LEU A 70 18.90 -1.16 -6.87
CA LEU A 70 20.04 -1.87 -6.30
C LEU A 70 20.89 -2.58 -7.38
N GLN A 71 20.27 -2.93 -8.51
CA GLN A 71 20.95 -3.59 -9.64
C GLN A 71 21.61 -2.62 -10.63
N LYS A 72 21.37 -1.30 -10.51
CA LYS A 72 22.06 -0.25 -11.26
C LYS A 72 23.20 0.34 -10.44
#